data_AF-A0A7X5VRD0-F1
#
_entry.id   AF-A0A7X5VRD0-F1
#
_cell.length_a   1.000
_cell.length_b   1.000
_cell.length_c   1.000
_cell.angle_alpha   90.00
_cell.angle_beta   90.00
_cell.angle_gamma   90.00
#
_symmetry.space_group_name_H-M   'P 1'
#
loop_
_entity.id
_entity.type
_entity.pdbx_description
1 polymer ?
#
loop_
_entity_poly.entity_id
_entity_poly.type
_entity_poly.pdbx_seq_one_letter_code
_entity_poly.pdbx_strand_id
1 'polypeptide(L)'
;MTGLDAFFAPGGRLDEADPAYRYRSGQEAMAAAVAQTIESGGRALIEAATGTGKTLAYLVPALASGRRVIVSTGTKNLQDQIWNHEIP
;
A
#
# COMPACT_ATOMS: atom_id res chain seq x y z
N MET A 1 13.45 -7.53 -2.13
CA MET A 1 12.73 -6.90 -3.25
C MET A 1 11.83 -7.88 -3.99
N THR A 2 12.02 -9.19 -3.84
CA THR A 2 11.18 -10.23 -4.44
C THR A 2 9.96 -10.52 -3.54
N GLY A 3 8.74 -10.22 -4.01
CA GLY A 3 7.51 -10.64 -3.34
C GLY A 3 6.40 -9.58 -3.26
N LEU A 4 6.72 -8.28 -3.41
CA LEU A 4 5.73 -7.20 -3.41
C LEU A 4 5.03 -7.07 -4.78
N ASP A 5 5.78 -7.26 -5.86
CA ASP A 5 5.29 -7.42 -7.22
C ASP A 5 4.17 -8.48 -7.29
N ALA A 6 4.35 -9.61 -6.61
CA ALA A 6 3.36 -10.68 -6.54
C ALA A 6 2.03 -10.29 -5.82
N PHE A 7 1.99 -9.18 -5.09
CA PHE A 7 0.72 -8.67 -4.52
C PHE A 7 -0.07 -7.83 -5.52
N PHE A 8 0.61 -6.95 -6.27
CA PHE A 8 -0.05 -5.93 -7.09
C PHE A 8 -0.18 -6.31 -8.56
N ALA A 9 0.69 -7.17 -9.08
CA ALA A 9 0.68 -7.58 -10.49
C ALA A 9 -0.67 -8.21 -10.89
N PRO A 10 -1.05 -8.16 -12.20
CA PRO A 10 -2.19 -8.92 -12.70
C PRO A 10 -2.06 -10.41 -12.34
N GLY A 11 -3.13 -11.02 -11.81
CA GLY A 11 -3.11 -12.37 -11.26
C GLY A 11 -2.32 -12.53 -9.95
N GLY A 12 -1.93 -11.41 -9.31
CA GLY A 12 -1.30 -11.40 -8.00
C GLY A 12 -2.31 -11.51 -6.86
N ARG A 13 -1.82 -11.50 -5.62
CA ARG A 13 -2.64 -11.76 -4.43
C ARG A 13 -3.84 -10.82 -4.25
N LEU A 14 -3.71 -9.55 -4.63
CA LEU A 14 -4.84 -8.61 -4.53
C LEU A 14 -5.91 -8.88 -5.60
N ASP A 15 -5.49 -9.29 -6.79
CA ASP A 15 -6.40 -9.68 -7.89
C ASP A 15 -7.15 -10.98 -7.55
N GLU A 16 -6.48 -11.92 -6.87
CA GLU A 16 -7.10 -13.15 -6.37
C GLU A 16 -8.06 -12.91 -5.20
N ALA A 17 -7.73 -11.99 -4.29
CA ALA A 17 -8.48 -11.75 -3.06
C ALA A 17 -9.74 -10.88 -3.26
N ASP A 18 -9.74 -9.98 -4.24
CA ASP A 18 -10.85 -9.06 -4.50
C ASP A 18 -11.16 -8.99 -6.01
N PRO A 19 -12.31 -9.54 -6.48
CA PRO A 19 -12.73 -9.44 -7.88
C PRO A 19 -12.91 -8.01 -8.40
N ALA A 20 -13.08 -7.03 -7.50
CA ALA A 20 -13.15 -5.60 -7.83
C ALA A 20 -11.77 -4.94 -7.94
N TYR A 21 -10.69 -5.63 -7.56
CA TYR A 21 -9.34 -5.14 -7.74
C TYR A 21 -9.04 -4.90 -9.22
N ARG A 22 -8.27 -3.85 -9.49
CA ARG A 22 -7.81 -3.50 -10.82
C ARG A 22 -6.36 -3.10 -10.72
N TYR A 23 -5.53 -3.71 -11.57
CA TYR A 23 -4.12 -3.36 -11.67
C TYR A 23 -3.96 -1.86 -11.98
N ARG A 24 -3.03 -1.22 -11.26
CA ARG A 24 -2.66 0.19 -11.44
C ARG A 24 -1.14 0.30 -11.30
N SER A 25 -0.44 0.61 -12.37
CA SER A 25 1.02 0.74 -12.35
C SER A 25 1.52 1.78 -11.33
N GLY A 26 0.77 2.87 -11.12
CA GLY A 26 1.09 3.86 -10.09
C GLY A 26 0.99 3.32 -8.66
N GLN A 27 0.08 2.39 -8.39
CA GLN A 27 -0.05 1.73 -7.08
C GLN A 27 1.17 0.85 -6.81
N GLU A 28 1.57 0.05 -7.79
CA GLU A 28 2.75 -0.81 -7.73
C GLU A 28 4.04 0.02 -7.55
N ALA A 29 4.20 1.09 -8.33
CA ALA A 29 5.34 1.99 -8.22
C ALA A 29 5.42 2.66 -6.84
N MET A 30 4.29 3.13 -6.30
CA MET A 30 4.21 3.67 -4.95
C MET A 30 4.60 2.62 -3.91
N ALA A 31 4.09 1.38 -4.02
CA ALA A 31 4.42 0.31 -3.09
C ALA A 31 5.91 -0.04 -3.10
N ALA A 32 6.53 -0.08 -4.28
CA ALA A 32 7.97 -0.29 -4.43
C ALA A 32 8.78 0.84 -3.76
N ALA A 33 8.39 2.11 -3.97
CA ALA A 33 9.05 3.26 -3.36
C ALA A 33 8.93 3.26 -1.83
N VAL A 34 7.75 2.91 -1.29
CA VAL A 34 7.52 2.78 0.14
C VAL A 34 8.38 1.65 0.72
N ALA A 35 8.36 0.46 0.09
CA ALA A 35 9.14 -0.69 0.54
C ALA A 35 10.64 -0.39 0.57
N GLN A 36 11.16 0.24 -0.50
CA GLN A 36 12.55 0.64 -0.56
C GLN A 36 12.90 1.60 0.57
N THR A 37 12.06 2.61 0.83
CA THR A 37 12.29 3.60 1.89
C THR A 37 12.23 2.97 3.29
N ILE A 38 11.35 2.00 3.52
CA ILE A 38 11.31 1.25 4.78
C ILE A 38 12.62 0.46 4.96
N GLU A 39 13.08 -0.22 3.90
CA GLU A 39 14.27 -1.07 3.96
C GLU A 39 15.56 -0.26 4.12
N SER A 40 15.78 0.74 3.26
CA SER A 40 17.00 1.56 3.27
C SER A 40 16.99 2.65 4.35
N GLY A 41 15.83 2.94 4.94
CA GLY A 41 15.59 4.17 5.68
C GLY A 41 15.52 5.40 4.77
N GLY A 42 15.22 6.56 5.36
CA GLY A 42 15.11 7.83 4.65
C GLY A 42 13.68 8.38 4.64
N ARG A 43 13.39 9.23 3.64
CA ARG A 43 12.10 9.90 3.47
C ARG A 43 11.70 9.83 2.00
N ALA A 44 10.46 9.40 1.73
CA ALA A 44 9.85 9.49 0.41
C ALA A 44 8.71 10.51 0.43
N LEU A 45 8.60 11.30 -0.64
CA LEU A 45 7.47 12.17 -0.91
C LEU A 45 6.80 11.64 -2.18
N ILE A 46 5.54 11.24 -2.06
CA ILE A 46 4.78 10.61 -3.15
C ILE A 46 3.45 11.33 -3.27
N GLU A 47 3.14 11.81 -4.47
CA GLU A 47 1.83 12.34 -4.81
C GLU A 47 0.98 11.21 -5.42
N ALA A 48 -0.19 10.96 -4.83
CA ALA A 48 -1.12 9.94 -5.28
C ALA A 48 -2.55 10.48 -5.25
N ALA A 49 -3.15 10.61 -6.44
CA ALA A 49 -4.53 11.06 -6.60
C ALA A 49 -5.55 10.11 -5.94
N THR A 50 -6.80 10.53 -5.82
CA THR A 50 -7.90 9.66 -5.37
C THR A 50 -8.08 8.46 -6.32
N GLY A 51 -8.55 7.32 -5.79
CA GLY A 51 -8.78 6.10 -6.60
C GLY A 51 -7.52 5.36 -7.07
N THR A 52 -6.31 5.83 -6.72
CA THR A 52 -5.04 5.19 -7.08
C THR A 52 -4.71 3.92 -6.27
N GLY A 53 -5.50 3.61 -5.23
CA GLY A 53 -5.20 2.49 -4.34
C GLY A 53 -4.06 2.78 -3.35
N LYS A 54 -3.82 4.07 -3.04
CA LYS A 54 -2.74 4.55 -2.17
C LYS A 54 -2.66 3.85 -0.82
N THR A 55 -3.78 3.45 -0.22
CA THR A 55 -3.76 2.80 1.09
C THR A 55 -3.06 1.46 1.05
N LEU A 56 -3.49 0.54 0.19
CA LEU A 56 -2.82 -0.74 0.03
C LEU A 56 -1.35 -0.58 -0.41
N ALA A 57 -1.06 0.45 -1.22
CA ALA A 57 0.30 0.75 -1.66
C ALA A 57 1.25 1.06 -0.49
N TYR A 58 0.80 1.70 0.59
CA TYR A 58 1.65 1.87 1.78
C TYR A 58 1.45 0.78 2.84
N LEU A 59 0.27 0.15 2.95
CA LEU A 59 0.00 -0.87 3.97
C LEU A 59 0.66 -2.21 3.69
N VAL A 60 0.60 -2.72 2.45
CA VAL A 60 1.21 -4.02 2.10
C VAL A 60 2.72 -4.03 2.40
N PRO A 61 3.54 -3.07 1.93
CA PRO A 61 4.96 -3.04 2.29
C PRO A 61 5.21 -2.74 3.77
N ALA A 62 4.36 -1.94 4.43
CA ALA A 62 4.46 -1.71 5.87
C ALA A 62 4.26 -3.01 6.68
N LEU A 63 3.24 -3.80 6.37
CA LEU A 63 2.96 -5.09 7.00
C LEU A 63 4.06 -6.10 6.68
N ALA A 64 4.46 -6.20 5.40
CA ALA A 64 5.52 -7.10 4.95
C ALA A 64 6.87 -6.82 5.61
N SER A 65 7.11 -5.58 6.06
CA SER A 65 8.35 -5.22 6.75
C SER A 65 8.50 -5.90 8.12
N GLY A 66 7.40 -6.36 8.75
CA GLY A 66 7.40 -6.89 10.11
C GLY A 66 7.78 -5.88 11.19
N ARG A 67 7.89 -4.59 10.84
CA ARG A 67 8.25 -3.51 11.77
C ARG A 67 7.01 -2.88 12.38
N ARG A 68 7.16 -2.23 13.53
CA ARG A 68 6.09 -1.38 14.07
C ARG A 68 5.95 -0.14 13.18
N VAL A 69 4.78 0.06 12.60
CA VAL A 69 4.48 1.18 11.69
C VAL A 69 3.38 2.05 12.30
N ILE A 70 3.52 3.37 12.16
CA ILE A 70 2.49 4.35 12.52
C ILE A 70 1.97 4.96 11.22
N VAL A 71 0.66 4.87 11.00
CA VAL A 71 -0.03 5.53 9.89
C VAL A 71 -0.72 6.78 10.45
N SER A 72 -0.46 7.94 9.84
CA SER A 72 -1.08 9.22 10.20
C SER A 72 -1.85 9.76 9.01
N THR A 73 -3.02 10.32 9.26
CA THR A 73 -3.94 10.84 8.23
C THR A 73 -4.65 12.09 8.75
N GLY A 74 -5.18 12.89 7.81
CA GLY A 74 -5.62 14.26 8.09
C GLY A 74 -6.88 14.40 8.95
N THR A 75 -7.73 13.37 9.05
CA THR A 75 -8.98 13.44 9.82
C THR A 75 -9.32 12.10 10.48
N LYS A 76 -10.17 12.13 11.51
CA LYS A 76 -10.68 10.92 12.17
C LYS A 76 -11.45 10.01 11.20
N ASN A 77 -12.30 10.57 10.34
CA ASN A 77 -13.05 9.78 9.36
C ASN A 77 -12.13 8.99 8.42
N LEU A 78 -10.98 9.56 8.03
CA LEU A 78 -9.98 8.85 7.23
C LEU A 78 -9.28 7.75 8.01
N GLN A 79 -9.07 7.92 9.32
CA GLN A 79 -8.56 6.85 10.20
C GLN A 79 -9.57 5.72 10.30
N ASP A 80 -10.83 6.06 10.54
CA ASP A 80 -11.92 5.09 10.65
C ASP A 80 -12.14 4.34 9.33
N GLN A 81 -11.97 4.99 8.18
CA GLN A 81 -12.01 4.33 6.88
C GLN A 81 -10.90 3.28 6.75
N ILE A 82 -9.66 3.64 7.09
CA ILE A 82 -8.53 2.70 7.04
C ILE A 82 -8.78 1.52 7.98
N TRP A 83 -9.20 1.80 9.22
CA TRP A 83 -9.40 0.80 10.26
C TRP A 83 -10.54 -0.18 9.95
N ASN A 84 -11.68 0.32 9.47
CA ASN A 84 -12.88 -0.51 9.30
C ASN A 84 -12.98 -1.19 7.92
N HIS A 85 -12.24 -0.71 6.92
CA HIS A 85 -12.40 -1.19 5.54
C HIS A 85 -11.10 -1.61 4.86
N GLU A 86 -9.93 -1.16 5.32
CA GLU A 86 -8.65 -1.36 4.60
C GLU A 86 -7.64 -2.18 5.40
N ILE A 87 -7.88 -2.44 6.69
CA ILE A 87 -7.12 -3.33 7.56
C ILE A 87 -8.07 -4.45 8.02
N PRO A 88 -7.65 -5.73 7.99
CA PRO A 88 -8.46 -6.86 8.48
C PRO A 88 -8.85 -6.76 9.95
#